data_AF-A0A9R0YMM8-F1
#
_entry.id   AF-A0A9R0YMM8-F1
#
_cell.length_a   1.000
_cell.length_b   1.000
_cell.length_c   1.000
_cell.angle_alpha   90.00
_cell.angle_beta   90.00
_cell.angle_gamma   90.00
#
_symmetry.space_group_name_H-M   'P 1'
#
loop_
_entity.id
_entity.type
_entity.pdbx_description
1 polymer ?
#
loop_
_entity_poly.entity_id
_entity_poly.type
_entity_poly.pdbx_seq_one_letter_code
_entity_poly.pdbx_strand_id
1 'polypeptide(L)'
;MATPIGKGHRSLNLTLRKELGLYANVRPCNSLPGYKTRYDDVNLVTIRENTEGEYSGLEHQVVRGVVESLKIITRQASLRVAEYAFHYAKANGRERVSAIHKANIMRKTDGLFLKCCREVAEKYPEITYEEVIIDNCCMTVC
;
A
#
# COMPACT_ATOMS: atom_id res chain seq x y z
N MET A 1 -16.43 -15.07 -7.03
CA MET A 1 -15.41 -15.96 -7.61
C MET A 1 -14.16 -15.88 -6.74
N ALA A 2 -13.81 -16.98 -6.06
CA ALA A 2 -12.66 -17.04 -5.17
C ALA A 2 -11.39 -17.45 -5.94
N THR A 3 -10.26 -16.80 -5.65
CA THR A 3 -8.95 -17.23 -6.15
C THR A 3 -8.54 -18.50 -5.42
N PRO A 4 -8.22 -19.61 -6.12
CA PRO A 4 -7.81 -20.84 -5.45
C PRO A 4 -6.45 -20.66 -4.76
N ILE A 5 -6.33 -21.21 -3.55
CA ILE A 5 -5.13 -21.12 -2.71
C ILE A 5 -4.14 -22.23 -3.12
N GLY A 6 -2.91 -21.85 -3.46
CA GLY A 6 -1.79 -22.79 -3.66
C GLY A 6 -1.73 -23.53 -5.00
N LYS A 7 -2.80 -23.54 -5.82
CA LYS A 7 -2.82 -24.06 -7.20
C LYS A 7 -3.87 -23.32 -8.04
N GLY A 8 -3.54 -22.94 -9.28
CA GLY A 8 -4.51 -22.40 -10.25
C GLY A 8 -4.06 -21.14 -10.98
N HIS A 9 -4.98 -20.56 -11.76
CA HIS A 9 -4.73 -19.35 -12.56
C HIS A 9 -4.44 -18.12 -11.69
N ARG A 10 -3.63 -17.18 -12.22
CA ARG A 10 -3.39 -15.87 -11.60
C ARG A 10 -4.72 -15.22 -11.19
N SER A 11 -4.75 -14.58 -10.01
CA SER A 11 -5.94 -13.92 -9.46
C SER A 11 -6.62 -13.03 -10.52
N LEU A 12 -7.87 -13.34 -10.88
CA LEU A 12 -8.63 -12.59 -11.89
C LEU A 12 -8.70 -11.09 -11.54
N ASN A 13 -8.87 -10.79 -10.25
CA ASN A 13 -8.88 -9.42 -9.75
C ASN A 13 -7.54 -8.70 -9.97
N LEU A 14 -6.42 -9.40 -9.84
CA LEU A 14 -5.10 -8.83 -10.08
C LEU A 14 -4.87 -8.56 -11.56
N THR A 15 -5.29 -9.49 -12.43
CA THR A 15 -5.23 -9.30 -13.88
C THR A 15 -6.03 -8.08 -14.30
N LEU A 16 -7.30 -7.96 -13.86
CA LEU A 16 -8.13 -6.79 -14.17
C LEU A 16 -7.49 -5.48 -13.73
N ARG A 17 -6.86 -5.44 -12.55
CA ARG A 17 -6.19 -4.23 -12.04
C ARG A 17 -5.00 -3.83 -12.90
N LYS A 18 -4.23 -4.80 -13.40
CA LYS A 18 -3.08 -4.55 -14.27
C LYS A 18 -3.53 -4.09 -15.65
N GLU A 19 -4.44 -4.82 -16.29
CA GLU A 19 -4.94 -4.52 -17.64
C GLU A 19 -5.64 -3.16 -17.70
N LEU A 20 -6.40 -2.80 -16.67
CA LEU A 20 -7.12 -1.52 -16.60
C LEU A 20 -6.30 -0.39 -15.96
N GLY A 21 -5.05 -0.63 -15.59
CA GLY A 21 -4.20 0.39 -14.95
C GLY A 21 -4.73 0.90 -13.61
N LEU A 22 -5.51 0.11 -12.86
CA LEU A 22 -6.13 0.49 -11.58
C LEU A 22 -5.12 0.44 -10.43
N TYR A 23 -4.23 1.43 -10.40
CA TYR A 23 -3.03 1.40 -9.57
C TYR A 23 -3.22 1.77 -8.10
N ALA A 24 -4.19 2.62 -7.78
CA ALA A 24 -4.49 3.03 -6.42
C ALA A 24 -5.76 2.34 -5.94
N ASN A 25 -5.66 1.59 -4.84
CA ASN A 25 -6.81 0.99 -4.17
C ASN A 25 -7.14 1.79 -2.91
N VAL A 26 -8.23 2.56 -2.97
CA VAL A 26 -8.69 3.42 -1.87
C VAL A 26 -9.67 2.65 -0.99
N ARG A 27 -9.45 2.66 0.33
CA ARG A 27 -10.27 1.97 1.32
C ARG A 27 -10.53 2.86 2.54
N PRO A 28 -11.63 3.64 2.53
CA PRO A 28 -12.09 4.33 3.71
C PRO A 28 -12.58 3.34 4.77
N CYS A 29 -12.25 3.61 6.02
CA CYS A 29 -12.73 2.88 7.19
C CYS A 29 -13.16 3.92 8.23
N ASN A 30 -14.47 4.03 8.44
CA ASN A 30 -15.06 5.03 9.32
C ASN A 30 -16.03 4.35 10.29
N SER A 31 -16.09 4.83 11.53
CA SER A 31 -17.13 4.44 12.48
C SER A 31 -18.50 4.89 11.97
N LEU A 32 -19.49 3.99 12.07
CA LEU A 32 -20.87 4.27 11.65
C LEU A 32 -21.68 4.84 12.82
N PRO A 33 -22.31 6.02 12.68
CA PRO A 33 -23.17 6.57 13.71
C PRO A 33 -24.29 5.59 14.09
N GLY A 34 -24.45 5.33 15.39
CA GLY A 34 -25.48 4.44 15.92
C GLY A 34 -25.13 2.95 15.94
N TYR A 35 -23.95 2.55 15.44
CA TYR A 35 -23.52 1.16 15.49
C TYR A 35 -22.29 1.00 16.41
N LYS A 36 -22.49 0.39 17.59
CA LYS A 36 -21.40 0.20 18.55
C LYS A 36 -20.45 -0.88 18.06
N THR A 37 -19.18 -0.52 17.95
CA THR A 37 -18.08 -1.47 17.76
C THR A 37 -17.13 -1.42 18.97
N ARG A 38 -16.03 -2.17 18.90
CA ARG A 38 -14.98 -2.11 19.93
C ARG A 38 -14.31 -0.73 19.99
N TYR A 39 -14.22 -0.03 18.85
CA TYR A 39 -13.54 1.26 18.72
C TYR A 39 -14.55 2.34 18.33
N ASP A 40 -14.29 3.56 18.81
CA ASP A 40 -15.09 4.74 18.54
C ASP A 40 -14.31 5.71 17.65
N ASP A 41 -15.01 6.57 16.91
CA ASP A 41 -14.44 7.68 16.13
C ASP A 41 -13.31 7.32 15.15
N VAL A 42 -13.34 6.11 14.57
CA VAL A 42 -12.40 5.70 13.53
C VAL A 42 -12.69 6.51 12.27
N ASN A 43 -11.65 7.13 11.69
CA ASN A 43 -11.71 7.82 10.39
C ASN A 43 -10.36 7.75 9.67
N LEU A 44 -10.11 6.62 9.02
CA LEU A 44 -8.87 6.39 8.28
C LEU A 44 -9.15 5.99 6.83
N VAL A 45 -8.23 6.32 5.94
CA VAL A 45 -8.29 5.88 4.54
C VAL A 45 -6.97 5.23 4.19
N THR A 46 -7.03 3.97 3.77
CA THR A 46 -5.85 3.30 3.21
C THR A 46 -5.82 3.51 1.71
N ILE A 47 -4.69 4.01 1.20
CA ILE A 47 -4.40 4.08 -0.23
C ILE A 47 -3.28 3.09 -0.50
N ARG A 48 -3.60 2.02 -1.22
CA ARG A 48 -2.70 0.90 -1.44
C ARG A 48 -2.27 0.83 -2.90
N GLU A 49 -0.96 0.67 -3.14
CA GLU A 49 -0.42 0.31 -4.45
C GLU A 49 -0.95 -1.09 -4.84
N ASN A 50 -1.42 -1.21 -6.07
CA ASN A 50 -2.28 -2.32 -6.47
C ASN A 50 -1.79 -3.07 -7.72
N THR A 51 -0.58 -2.77 -8.22
CA THR A 51 -0.04 -3.37 -9.46
C THR A 51 1.22 -4.19 -9.25
N GLU A 52 2.01 -3.90 -8.23
CA GLU A 52 3.31 -4.53 -7.99
C GLU A 52 3.48 -4.90 -6.50
N GLY A 53 4.71 -4.89 -5.99
CA GLY A 53 5.07 -5.38 -4.67
C GLY A 53 5.14 -6.91 -4.61
N GLU A 54 4.67 -7.48 -3.51
CA GLU A 54 4.57 -8.92 -3.27
C GLU A 54 3.54 -9.59 -4.21
N TYR A 55 2.69 -8.79 -4.86
CA TYR A 55 1.69 -9.25 -5.83
C TYR A 55 2.23 -9.32 -7.27
N SER A 56 3.55 -9.20 -7.45
CA SER A 56 4.20 -9.45 -8.74
C SER A 56 3.88 -10.86 -9.28
N GLY A 57 3.68 -11.82 -8.37
CA GLY A 57 3.45 -13.23 -8.69
C GLY A 57 4.65 -13.84 -9.42
N LEU A 58 5.85 -13.33 -9.14
CA LEU A 58 7.11 -13.84 -9.67
C LEU A 58 7.74 -14.73 -8.62
N GLU A 59 7.51 -16.03 -8.76
CA GLU A 59 7.97 -17.05 -7.83
C GLU A 59 8.67 -18.15 -8.61
N HIS A 60 9.74 -18.71 -8.04
CA HIS A 60 10.45 -19.82 -8.63
C HIS A 60 11.09 -20.71 -7.57
N GLN A 61 11.32 -21.97 -7.93
CA GLN A 61 12.04 -22.92 -7.09
C GLN A 61 13.48 -23.02 -7.58
N VAL A 62 14.43 -22.56 -6.76
CA VAL A 62 15.86 -22.55 -7.13
C VAL A 62 16.43 -23.96 -7.07
N VAL A 63 16.12 -24.68 -6.00
CA VAL A 63 16.42 -26.11 -5.81
C VAL A 63 15.24 -26.77 -5.10
N ARG A 64 15.17 -28.11 -5.12
CA ARG A 64 14.08 -28.85 -4.46
C ARG A 64 13.97 -28.45 -2.98
N GLY A 65 12.81 -27.92 -2.60
CA GLY A 65 12.52 -27.44 -1.25
C GLY A 65 12.85 -25.97 -0.96
N VAL A 66 13.45 -25.24 -1.90
CA VAL A 66 13.80 -23.82 -1.75
C VAL A 66 13.03 -22.97 -2.77
N VAL A 67 12.10 -22.17 -2.29
CA VAL A 67 11.22 -21.33 -3.12
C VAL A 67 11.48 -19.86 -2.82
N GLU A 68 11.65 -19.07 -3.86
CA GLU A 68 11.84 -17.64 -3.79
C GLU A 68 10.63 -16.90 -4.36
N SER A 69 10.29 -15.78 -3.73
CA SER A 69 9.26 -14.83 -4.19
C SER A 69 9.90 -13.46 -4.35
N LEU A 70 9.73 -12.85 -5.53
CA LEU A 70 10.36 -11.58 -5.88
C LEU A 70 9.39 -10.43 -5.63
N LYS A 71 9.70 -9.62 -4.60
CA LYS A 71 9.05 -8.32 -4.40
C LYS A 71 9.61 -7.31 -5.40
N ILE A 72 8.74 -6.76 -6.25
CA ILE A 72 9.11 -5.75 -7.25
C ILE A 72 8.54 -4.41 -6.85
N ILE A 73 9.39 -3.39 -6.70
CA ILE A 73 8.97 -2.00 -6.49
C ILE A 73 9.66 -1.14 -7.54
N THR A 74 8.90 -0.31 -8.22
CA THR A 74 9.37 0.62 -9.24
C THR A 74 9.15 2.06 -8.79
N ARG A 75 10.04 2.95 -9.25
CA ARG A 75 9.94 4.38 -8.98
C ARG A 75 8.64 4.96 -9.53
N GLN A 76 8.28 4.57 -10.76
CA GLN A 76 7.08 5.08 -11.43
C GLN A 76 5.80 4.74 -10.66
N ALA A 77 5.65 3.48 -10.21
CA ALA A 77 4.47 3.08 -9.45
C ALA A 77 4.43 3.70 -8.05
N SER A 78 5.59 3.83 -7.40
CA SER A 78 5.72 4.50 -6.10
C SER A 78 5.35 5.98 -6.17
N LEU A 79 5.80 6.70 -7.21
CA LEU A 79 5.46 8.11 -7.39
C LEU A 79 3.97 8.32 -7.63
N ARG A 80 3.36 7.61 -8.59
CA ARG A 80 1.94 7.83 -8.91
C ARG A 80 1.02 7.52 -7.72
N VAL A 81 1.35 6.53 -6.88
CA VAL A 81 0.52 6.19 -5.71
C VAL A 81 0.72 7.22 -4.59
N ALA A 82 1.95 7.70 -4.39
CA ALA A 82 2.22 8.80 -3.46
C ALA A 82 1.52 10.09 -3.92
N GLU A 83 1.65 10.49 -5.19
CA GLU A 83 0.96 11.66 -5.75
C GLU A 83 -0.55 11.57 -5.59
N TYR A 84 -1.13 10.39 -5.87
CA TYR A 84 -2.54 10.15 -5.62
C TYR A 84 -2.90 10.29 -4.14
N ALA A 85 -2.07 9.79 -3.22
CA ALA A 85 -2.34 9.86 -1.79
C ALA A 85 -2.33 11.31 -1.26
N PHE A 86 -1.34 12.11 -1.66
CA PHE A 86 -1.27 13.52 -1.28
C PHE A 86 -2.40 14.34 -1.92
N HIS A 87 -2.69 14.11 -3.20
CA HIS A 87 -3.82 14.75 -3.87
C HIS A 87 -5.15 14.39 -3.19
N TYR A 88 -5.35 13.12 -2.85
CA TYR A 88 -6.54 12.66 -2.13
C TYR A 88 -6.66 13.34 -0.76
N ALA A 89 -5.56 13.41 0.00
CA ALA A 89 -5.54 14.07 1.29
C ALA A 89 -5.95 15.55 1.17
N LYS A 90 -5.33 16.30 0.24
CA LYS A 90 -5.68 17.70 -0.03
C LYS A 90 -7.14 17.87 -0.43
N ALA A 91 -7.61 17.08 -1.40
CA ALA A 91 -8.98 17.16 -1.91
C ALA A 91 -10.06 16.80 -0.87
N ASN A 92 -9.71 16.03 0.16
CA ASN A 92 -10.62 15.59 1.20
C ASN A 92 -10.35 16.26 2.56
N GLY A 93 -9.58 17.36 2.58
CA GLY A 93 -9.29 18.11 3.81
C GLY A 93 -8.56 17.31 4.89
N ARG A 94 -7.72 16.34 4.51
CA ARG A 94 -6.87 15.58 5.44
C ARG A 94 -5.54 16.28 5.61
N GLU A 95 -5.10 16.38 6.86
CA GLU A 95 -3.90 17.12 7.24
C GLU A 95 -2.63 16.26 7.25
N ARG A 96 -2.76 14.94 7.21
CA ARG A 96 -1.64 14.00 7.39
C ARG A 96 -1.66 12.84 6.40
N VAL A 97 -0.49 12.49 5.89
CA VAL A 97 -0.21 11.30 5.08
C VAL A 97 0.93 10.51 5.73
N SER A 98 0.66 9.24 6.05
CA SER A 98 1.62 8.33 6.68
C SER A 98 2.07 7.27 5.68
N ALA A 99 3.37 7.23 5.32
CA ALA A 99 3.92 6.17 4.48
C ALA A 99 4.27 4.94 5.34
N ILE A 100 3.57 3.83 5.10
CA ILE A 100 3.76 2.59 5.84
C ILE A 100 4.77 1.69 5.14
N HIS A 101 5.79 1.22 5.86
CA HIS A 101 6.92 0.51 5.27
C HIS A 101 7.58 -0.50 6.22
N LYS A 102 8.56 -1.27 5.73
CA LYS A 102 9.44 -2.16 6.51
C LYS A 102 10.89 -2.01 6.04
N ALA A 103 11.32 -0.77 5.80
CA ALA A 103 12.64 -0.45 5.25
C ALA A 103 13.82 -0.83 6.16
N ASN A 104 13.58 -1.11 7.45
CA ASN A 104 14.58 -1.69 8.35
C ASN A 104 15.07 -3.07 7.89
N ILE A 105 14.16 -3.88 7.31
CA ILE A 105 14.46 -5.19 6.73
C ILE A 105 14.60 -5.08 5.21
N MET A 106 13.62 -4.47 4.55
CA MET A 106 13.52 -4.34 3.09
C MET A 106 14.19 -3.05 2.59
N ARG A 107 15.49 -2.93 2.82
CA ARG A 107 16.25 -1.67 2.64
C ARG A 107 16.16 -1.08 1.22
N LYS A 108 16.19 -1.91 0.18
CA LYS A 108 16.19 -1.44 -1.22
C LYS A 108 14.78 -1.13 -1.74
N THR A 109 13.85 -2.07 -1.59
CA THR A 109 12.48 -1.91 -2.14
C THR A 109 11.73 -0.82 -1.39
N ASP A 110 11.66 -0.92 -0.07
CA ASP A 110 10.90 0.03 0.74
C ASP A 110 11.67 1.35 0.89
N GLY A 111 13.00 1.30 0.83
CA GLY A 111 13.81 2.51 0.74
C GLY A 111 13.54 3.33 -0.53
N LEU A 112 13.36 2.65 -1.68
CA LEU A 112 12.95 3.32 -2.93
C LEU A 112 11.54 3.93 -2.79
N PHE A 113 10.60 3.18 -2.22
CA PHE A 113 9.24 3.67 -1.97
C PHE A 113 9.24 4.93 -1.11
N LEU A 114 9.93 4.92 0.04
CA LEU A 114 10.03 6.08 0.93
C LEU A 114 10.69 7.28 0.24
N LYS A 115 11.74 7.06 -0.55
CA LYS A 115 12.37 8.15 -1.32
C LYS A 115 11.36 8.83 -2.25
N CYS A 116 10.51 8.05 -2.92
CA CYS A 116 9.47 8.61 -3.80
C CYS A 116 8.40 9.37 -2.99
N CYS A 117 7.98 8.84 -1.84
CA CYS A 117 7.02 9.51 -0.98
C CYS A 117 7.54 10.85 -0.46
N ARG A 118 8.82 10.94 -0.05
CA ARG A 118 9.46 12.20 0.35
C ARG A 118 9.49 13.22 -0.78
N GLU A 119 9.87 12.80 -1.98
CA GLU A 119 9.90 13.67 -3.18
C GLU A 119 8.50 14.24 -3.50
N VAL A 120 7.45 13.46 -3.30
CA VAL A 120 6.07 13.96 -3.46
C VAL A 120 5.68 14.87 -2.30
N ALA A 121 6.06 14.54 -1.06
CA ALA A 121 5.75 15.35 0.12
C ALA A 121 6.27 16.79 0.00
N GLU A 122 7.45 16.99 -0.61
CA GLU A 122 8.00 18.31 -0.91
C GLU A 122 7.06 19.20 -1.74
N LYS A 123 6.17 18.61 -2.55
CA LYS A 123 5.18 19.33 -3.38
C LYS A 123 3.91 19.72 -2.60
N TYR A 124 3.74 19.23 -1.37
CA TYR A 124 2.54 19.42 -0.54
C TYR A 124 2.94 19.84 0.89
N PRO A 125 3.58 21.01 1.07
CA PRO A 125 4.07 21.46 2.38
C PRO A 125 2.96 21.65 3.43
N GLU A 126 1.71 21.79 3.01
CA GLU A 126 0.55 21.90 3.89
C GLU A 126 0.09 20.56 4.51
N ILE A 127 0.60 19.43 4.00
CA ILE A 127 0.27 18.09 4.50
C ILE A 127 1.44 17.59 5.36
N THR A 128 1.14 17.21 6.60
CA THR A 128 2.12 16.55 7.47
C THR A 128 2.45 15.17 6.91
N TYR A 129 3.74 14.94 6.63
CA TYR A 129 4.24 13.65 6.17
C TYR A 129 4.98 12.92 7.29
N GLU A 130 4.65 11.65 7.50
CA GLU A 130 5.34 10.77 8.44
C GLU A 130 5.62 9.39 7.83
N GLU A 131 6.60 8.70 8.39
CA GLU A 131 6.99 7.35 7.98
C GLU A 131 6.84 6.41 9.16
N VAL A 132 6.08 5.33 8.97
CA VAL A 132 5.73 4.41 10.06
C VAL A 132 6.06 2.99 9.65
N ILE A 133 6.80 2.29 10.51
CA ILE A 133 7.07 0.87 10.35
C ILE A 133 5.75 0.10 10.51
N ILE A 134 5.45 -0.82 9.60
CA ILE A 134 4.19 -1.56 9.56
C ILE A 134 3.86 -2.25 10.90
N ASP A 135 4.83 -2.81 11.61
CA ASP A 135 4.58 -3.44 12.92
C ASP A 135 4.03 -2.44 13.93
N ASN A 136 4.64 -1.25 13.99
CA ASN A 136 4.23 -0.19 14.88
C ASN A 136 2.85 0.35 14.48
N CYS A 137 2.61 0.51 13.17
CA CYS A 137 1.31 0.91 12.63
C CYS A 137 0.20 -0.06 13.07
N CYS A 138 0.42 -1.37 12.96
CA CYS A 138 -0.56 -2.35 13.40
C CYS A 138 -0.84 -2.29 14.91
N MET A 139 0.15 -1.94 15.74
CA MET A 139 -0.02 -1.83 17.19
C MET A 139 -0.71 -0.54 17.63
N THR A 140 -0.58 0.55 16.87
CA THR A 140 -1.15 1.86 17.23
C THR A 140 -2.50 2.14 16.58
N VAL A 141 -2.80 1.47 15.47
CA VAL A 141 -4.06 1.64 14.70
C VAL A 141 -5.09 0.56 15.03
N CYS A 142 -4.66 -0.60 15.58
CA CYS A 142 -5.57 -1.59 16.18
C CYS A 142 -5.76 -1.31 17.67
#